data_AF-A0AAU5KFI8-F1
#
_entry.id   AF-A0AAU5KFI8-F1
#
_cell.length_a   1.000
_cell.length_b   1.000
_cell.length_c   1.000
_cell.angle_alpha   90.00
_cell.angle_beta   90.00
_cell.angle_gamma   90.00
#
_symmetry.space_group_name_H-M   'P 1'
#
loop_
_entity.id
_entity.type
_entity.pdbx_description
1 polymer ?
#
loop_
_entity_poly.entity_id
_entity_poly.type
_entity_poly.pdbx_seq_one_letter_code
_entity_poly.pdbx_strand_id
1 'polypeptide(L)'
;MNTHINTRRITTALAALVGAALLSAAVPAAGYAAVAGSTPAATAGTRAPAETRNPKTIKPADYNQARSILANAGSQTAAKSHPVHGKDDVPVNYGTNLLTAARDEFRQADRGLPAKDKKSDMSIPHYNAVHSAAKAMGIDRW
;
A
#
# COMPACT_ATOMS: atom_id res chain seq x y z
N MET A 1 61.61 31.09 17.84
CA MET A 1 60.37 31.77 18.25
C MET A 1 59.21 30.88 17.81
N ASN A 2 58.34 30.27 18.63
CA ASN A 2 58.25 30.12 20.07
C ASN A 2 57.50 28.80 20.32
N THR A 3 58.08 27.96 21.17
CA THR A 3 57.50 26.73 21.73
C THR A 3 56.44 27.09 22.78
N HIS A 4 55.28 26.43 22.80
CA HIS A 4 54.42 26.41 24.00
C HIS A 4 54.05 24.97 24.37
N ILE A 5 54.71 24.54 25.44
CA ILE A 5 54.45 23.39 26.31
C ILE A 5 53.33 23.78 27.29
N ASN A 6 52.81 22.76 28.00
CA ASN A 6 52.11 22.77 29.31
C ASN A 6 50.57 22.66 29.25
N THR A 7 49.87 21.80 29.99
CA THR A 7 50.16 21.18 31.30
C THR A 7 49.31 19.92 31.47
N ARG A 8 49.90 18.83 31.97
CA ARG A 8 49.18 17.64 32.46
C ARG A 8 48.37 17.99 33.73
N ARG A 9 47.11 17.59 33.78
CA ARG A 9 46.41 17.32 35.05
C ARG A 9 45.86 15.90 35.00
N ILE A 10 46.45 15.06 35.83
CA ILE A 10 46.00 13.73 36.20
C ILE A 10 45.10 13.93 37.42
N THR A 11 43.83 13.53 37.36
CA THR A 11 43.11 13.10 38.56
C THR A 11 41.98 12.14 38.20
N THR A 12 42.13 10.96 38.78
CA THR A 12 41.26 9.80 38.84
C THR A 12 39.96 10.09 39.59
N ALA A 13 38.81 9.71 39.04
CA ALA A 13 37.52 9.47 39.71
C ALA A 13 36.50 9.10 38.61
N LEU A 14 35.55 8.20 38.72
CA LEU A 14 35.10 7.24 39.72
C LEU A 14 34.08 6.37 38.94
N ALA A 15 33.93 5.13 39.33
CA ALA A 15 33.04 4.15 38.73
C ALA A 15 31.59 4.63 38.57
N ALA A 16 30.96 4.24 37.46
CA ALA A 16 29.52 3.99 37.39
C ALA A 16 29.27 2.77 36.48
N LEU A 17 29.18 1.62 37.14
CA LEU A 17 28.62 0.38 36.63
C LEU A 17 27.09 0.55 36.62
N VAL A 18 26.46 0.57 35.45
CA VAL A 18 25.06 0.11 35.31
C VAL A 18 24.97 -0.63 33.97
N GLY A 19 24.65 -1.92 34.06
CA GLY A 19 24.57 -2.83 32.93
C GLY A 19 23.52 -2.39 31.91
N ALA A 20 23.88 -2.49 30.64
CA ALA A 20 22.94 -2.45 29.53
C ALA A 20 22.10 -3.73 29.56
N ALA A 21 20.93 -3.65 30.19
CA ALA A 21 19.88 -4.63 29.97
C ALA A 21 19.41 -4.48 28.51
N LEU A 22 19.73 -5.48 27.69
CA LEU A 22 19.12 -5.68 26.37
C LEU A 22 17.61 -5.84 26.57
N LEU A 23 16.86 -4.75 26.40
CA LEU A 23 15.43 -4.85 26.11
C LEU A 23 15.29 -5.21 24.63
N SER A 24 15.26 -6.51 24.35
CA SER A 24 14.64 -7.03 23.14
C SER A 24 13.19 -6.55 23.13
N ALA A 25 12.91 -5.49 22.37
CA ALA A 25 11.56 -5.09 22.05
C ALA A 25 10.95 -6.19 21.18
N ALA A 26 10.33 -7.17 21.82
CA ALA A 26 9.41 -8.10 21.19
C ALA A 26 8.26 -7.27 20.63
N VAL A 27 8.27 -7.07 19.32
CA VAL A 27 7.12 -6.53 18.59
C VAL A 27 6.01 -7.58 18.75
N PRO A 28 4.89 -7.29 19.41
CA PRO A 28 3.78 -8.23 19.40
C PRO A 28 3.28 -8.32 17.96
N ALA A 29 3.32 -9.54 17.42
CA ALA A 29 2.57 -9.90 16.23
C ALA A 29 1.10 -9.57 16.52
N ALA A 30 0.60 -8.52 15.89
CA ALA A 30 -0.80 -8.14 15.96
C ALA A 30 -1.63 -9.31 15.42
N GLY A 31 -2.22 -10.05 16.35
CA GLY A 31 -3.19 -11.08 16.06
C GLY A 31 -4.35 -10.47 15.29
N TYR A 32 -4.67 -11.07 14.15
CA TYR A 32 -5.85 -10.75 13.35
C TYR A 32 -7.07 -11.23 14.15
N ALA A 33 -7.64 -10.34 14.96
CA ALA A 33 -8.94 -10.58 15.58
C ALA A 33 -10.02 -10.49 14.50
N ALA A 34 -10.62 -11.63 14.17
CA ALA A 34 -11.83 -11.71 13.39
C ALA A 34 -12.95 -10.97 14.14
N VAL A 35 -13.34 -9.79 13.65
CA VAL A 35 -14.56 -9.12 14.09
C VAL A 35 -15.73 -9.67 13.28
N ALA A 36 -16.51 -10.52 13.92
CA ALA A 36 -17.82 -10.92 13.43
C ALA A 36 -18.84 -9.82 13.74
N GLY A 37 -19.64 -9.46 12.73
CA GLY A 37 -21.03 -9.05 12.94
C GLY A 37 -21.31 -7.55 13.05
N SER A 38 -21.52 -6.92 11.89
CA SER A 38 -22.67 -6.04 11.65
C SER A 38 -22.84 -5.86 10.15
N THR A 39 -23.64 -6.74 9.56
CA THR A 39 -24.00 -6.76 8.14
C THR A 39 -25.13 -5.76 7.90
N PRO A 40 -24.95 -4.65 7.16
CA PRO A 40 -26.06 -4.12 6.39
C PRO A 40 -26.26 -5.04 5.19
N ALA A 41 -27.48 -5.59 5.07
CA ALA A 41 -27.88 -6.42 3.95
C ALA A 41 -27.73 -5.64 2.63
N ALA A 42 -26.60 -5.83 1.95
CA ALA A 42 -26.45 -5.48 0.56
C ALA A 42 -27.10 -6.59 -0.25
N THR A 43 -28.28 -6.31 -0.78
CA THR A 43 -28.94 -7.09 -1.83
C THR A 43 -27.89 -7.51 -2.86
N ALA A 44 -27.59 -8.81 -2.89
CA ALA A 44 -26.78 -9.41 -3.93
C ALA A 44 -27.54 -9.29 -5.25
N GLY A 45 -27.39 -8.15 -5.92
CA GLY A 45 -27.75 -8.03 -7.32
C GLY A 45 -26.92 -9.07 -8.07
N THR A 46 -27.59 -10.01 -8.70
CA THR A 46 -27.01 -10.99 -9.61
C THR A 46 -26.08 -10.27 -10.58
N ARG A 47 -24.77 -10.34 -10.33
CA ARG A 47 -23.77 -9.77 -11.24
C ARG A 47 -23.81 -10.64 -12.49
N ALA A 48 -24.42 -10.11 -13.55
CA ALA A 48 -24.52 -10.76 -14.85
C ALA A 48 -23.15 -11.29 -15.30
N PRO A 49 -23.09 -12.42 -16.04
CA PRO A 49 -21.84 -12.97 -16.52
C PRO A 49 -21.07 -11.92 -17.30
N ALA A 50 -19.78 -11.78 -17.00
CA ALA A 50 -18.87 -10.80 -17.57
C ALA A 50 -18.95 -10.83 -19.11
N GLU A 51 -19.69 -9.89 -19.70
CA GLU A 51 -19.51 -9.52 -21.09
C GLU A 51 -18.05 -9.06 -21.21
N THR A 52 -17.35 -9.50 -22.24
CA THR A 52 -15.90 -9.24 -22.47
C THR A 52 -15.63 -7.77 -22.84
N ARG A 53 -16.42 -6.85 -22.29
CA ARG A 53 -16.41 -5.41 -22.48
C ARG A 53 -16.45 -4.77 -21.10
N ASN A 54 -15.47 -3.90 -20.86
CA ASN A 54 -15.49 -3.02 -19.71
C ASN A 54 -16.85 -2.34 -19.57
N PRO A 55 -17.33 -2.13 -18.33
CA PRO A 55 -18.56 -1.40 -18.10
C PRO A 55 -18.39 0.04 -18.64
N LYS A 56 -19.48 0.66 -19.09
CA LYS A 56 -19.43 2.07 -19.55
C LYS A 56 -19.13 3.02 -18.39
N THR A 57 -19.63 2.68 -17.22
CA THR A 57 -19.48 3.42 -15.98
C THR A 57 -19.17 2.48 -14.81
N ILE A 58 -18.51 3.00 -13.80
CA ILE A 58 -18.21 2.31 -12.53
C ILE A 58 -18.91 3.06 -11.39
N LYS A 59 -19.28 2.34 -10.35
CA LYS A 59 -19.87 2.96 -9.17
C LYS A 59 -18.80 3.70 -8.37
N PRO A 60 -19.10 4.87 -7.78
CA PRO A 60 -18.17 5.58 -6.91
C PRO A 60 -17.66 4.74 -5.75
N ALA A 61 -18.50 3.87 -5.20
CA ALA A 61 -18.12 2.94 -4.14
C ALA A 61 -17.02 1.98 -4.60
N ASP A 62 -17.18 1.39 -5.80
CA ASP A 62 -16.18 0.49 -6.39
C ASP A 62 -14.86 1.21 -6.69
N TYR A 63 -14.94 2.45 -7.20
CA TYR A 63 -13.77 3.31 -7.41
C TYR A 63 -13.04 3.61 -6.09
N ASN A 64 -13.77 3.98 -5.04
CA ASN A 64 -13.21 4.27 -3.74
C ASN A 64 -12.60 3.02 -3.08
N GLN A 65 -13.21 1.86 -3.26
CA GLN A 65 -12.67 0.58 -2.82
C GLN A 65 -11.38 0.24 -3.58
N ALA A 66 -11.38 0.35 -4.91
CA ALA A 66 -10.19 0.14 -5.73
C ALA A 66 -9.04 1.07 -5.33
N ARG A 67 -9.34 2.35 -5.10
CA ARG A 67 -8.38 3.33 -4.57
C ARG A 67 -7.80 2.89 -3.23
N SER A 68 -8.63 2.43 -2.30
CA SER A 68 -8.16 1.97 -0.98
C SER A 68 -7.25 0.74 -1.09
N ILE A 69 -7.58 -0.23 -1.94
CA ILE A 69 -6.75 -1.41 -2.19
C ILE A 69 -5.36 -0.99 -2.71
N LEU A 70 -5.33 -0.10 -3.71
CA LEU A 70 -4.09 0.37 -4.32
C LEU A 70 -3.26 1.22 -3.36
N ALA A 71 -3.90 2.09 -2.57
CA ALA A 71 -3.23 2.90 -1.57
C ALA A 71 -2.60 2.04 -0.47
N ASN A 72 -3.32 1.00 0.01
CA ASN A 72 -2.79 0.05 1.00
C ASN A 72 -1.63 -0.79 0.43
N ALA A 73 -1.62 -1.05 -0.87
CA ALA A 73 -0.52 -1.70 -1.56
C ALA A 73 0.68 -0.77 -1.83
N GLY A 74 0.58 0.53 -1.51
CA GLY A 74 1.68 1.49 -1.63
C GLY A 74 1.64 2.42 -2.85
N SER A 75 0.57 2.40 -3.66
CA SER A 75 0.43 3.36 -4.77
C SER A 75 0.24 4.78 -4.24
N GLN A 76 1.15 5.66 -4.65
CA GLN A 76 1.13 7.07 -4.28
C GLN A 76 0.04 7.82 -5.06
N THR A 77 -0.17 7.47 -6.32
CA THR A 77 -1.26 8.05 -7.13
C THR A 77 -2.62 7.70 -6.54
N ALA A 78 -2.85 6.45 -6.13
CA ALA A 78 -4.11 6.08 -5.50
C ALA A 78 -4.29 6.78 -4.14
N ALA A 79 -3.23 6.86 -3.32
CA ALA A 79 -3.28 7.57 -2.06
C ALA A 79 -3.61 9.07 -2.24
N LYS A 80 -3.07 9.72 -3.28
CA LYS A 80 -3.32 11.13 -3.60
C LYS A 80 -4.63 11.39 -4.34
N SER A 81 -5.20 10.40 -5.02
CA SER A 81 -6.48 10.57 -5.73
C SER A 81 -7.57 11.04 -4.78
N HIS A 82 -8.50 11.85 -5.26
CA HIS A 82 -9.69 12.19 -4.46
C HIS A 82 -10.73 11.07 -4.53
N PRO A 83 -11.42 10.74 -3.42
CA PRO A 83 -12.58 9.86 -3.47
C PRO A 83 -13.71 10.53 -4.26
N VAL A 84 -14.51 9.73 -4.94
CA VAL A 84 -15.70 10.22 -5.62
C VAL A 84 -16.86 10.22 -4.63
N HIS A 85 -17.52 11.38 -4.48
CA HIS A 85 -18.73 11.55 -3.69
C HIS A 85 -19.75 12.39 -4.46
N GLY A 86 -21.05 12.17 -4.21
CA GLY A 86 -22.13 12.96 -4.82
C GLY A 86 -22.35 12.75 -6.33
N LYS A 87 -21.86 11.65 -6.90
CA LYS A 87 -22.13 11.24 -8.29
C LYS A 87 -22.78 9.86 -8.30
N ASP A 88 -23.70 9.61 -9.22
CA ASP A 88 -24.33 8.29 -9.36
C ASP A 88 -23.38 7.26 -9.98
N ASP A 89 -22.60 7.72 -10.96
CA ASP A 89 -21.73 6.90 -11.79
C ASP A 89 -20.55 7.74 -12.29
N VAL A 90 -19.37 7.10 -12.43
CA VAL A 90 -18.22 7.72 -13.09
C VAL A 90 -17.82 6.91 -14.33
N PRO A 91 -17.32 7.56 -15.39
CA PRO A 91 -16.96 6.85 -16.59
C PRO A 91 -15.80 5.89 -16.30
N VAL A 92 -15.80 4.73 -16.94
CA VAL A 92 -14.78 3.69 -16.74
C VAL A 92 -13.35 4.18 -16.95
N ASN A 93 -13.17 5.24 -17.75
CA ASN A 93 -11.89 5.87 -17.98
C ASN A 93 -11.21 6.37 -16.67
N TYR A 94 -11.99 6.75 -15.66
CA TYR A 94 -11.45 7.09 -14.34
C TYR A 94 -10.79 5.89 -13.67
N GLY A 95 -11.45 4.73 -13.71
CA GLY A 95 -10.92 3.48 -13.16
C GLY A 95 -9.71 2.97 -13.93
N THR A 96 -9.75 2.99 -15.27
CA THR A 96 -8.62 2.54 -16.10
C THR A 96 -7.39 3.43 -15.92
N ASN A 97 -7.57 4.75 -15.79
CA ASN A 97 -6.47 5.68 -15.53
C ASN A 97 -5.83 5.40 -14.16
N LEU A 98 -6.65 5.15 -13.12
CA LEU A 98 -6.17 4.80 -11.79
C LEU A 98 -5.37 3.48 -11.81
N LEU A 99 -5.88 2.45 -12.48
CA LEU A 99 -5.23 1.15 -12.60
C LEU A 99 -3.91 1.24 -13.38
N THR A 100 -3.90 1.99 -14.49
CA THR A 100 -2.71 2.21 -15.32
C THR A 100 -1.62 2.92 -14.53
N ALA A 101 -1.96 4.02 -13.85
CA ALA A 101 -1.01 4.77 -13.04
C ALA A 101 -0.43 3.91 -11.92
N ALA A 102 -1.27 3.15 -11.20
CA ALA A 102 -0.79 2.27 -10.14
C ALA A 102 0.10 1.14 -10.68
N ARG A 103 -0.26 0.52 -11.83
CA ARG A 103 0.58 -0.48 -12.49
C ARG A 103 1.95 0.08 -12.83
N ASP A 104 2.00 1.26 -13.43
CA ASP A 104 3.26 1.85 -13.87
C ASP A 104 4.12 2.24 -12.66
N GLU A 105 3.52 2.74 -11.58
CA GLU A 105 4.20 2.95 -10.29
C GLU A 105 4.78 1.65 -9.72
N PHE A 106 3.98 0.58 -9.64
CA PHE A 106 4.43 -0.69 -9.09
C PHE A 106 5.55 -1.31 -9.94
N ARG A 107 5.47 -1.22 -11.27
CA ARG A 107 6.55 -1.67 -12.16
C ARG A 107 7.86 -0.94 -11.90
N GLN A 108 7.80 0.35 -11.61
CA GLN A 108 9.00 1.12 -11.26
C GLN A 108 9.53 0.75 -9.87
N ALA A 109 8.64 0.60 -8.88
CA ALA A 109 9.01 0.19 -7.53
C ALA A 109 9.66 -1.21 -7.51
N ASP A 110 9.14 -2.12 -8.32
CA ASP A 110 9.58 -3.51 -8.39
C ASP A 110 10.72 -3.74 -9.39
N ARG A 111 11.24 -2.70 -10.04
CA ARG A 111 12.20 -2.84 -11.15
C ARG A 111 13.45 -3.64 -10.76
N GLY A 112 13.88 -3.56 -9.50
CA GLY A 112 15.04 -4.28 -8.95
C GLY A 112 14.81 -5.75 -8.58
N LEU A 113 13.56 -6.24 -8.57
CA LEU A 113 13.28 -7.63 -8.18
C LEU A 113 13.70 -8.64 -9.26
N PRO A 114 14.09 -9.87 -8.89
CA PRO A 114 14.34 -10.95 -9.84
C PRO A 114 13.07 -11.29 -10.65
N ALA A 115 13.23 -11.71 -11.91
CA ALA A 115 12.10 -12.09 -12.77
C ALA A 115 11.24 -13.22 -12.17
N LYS A 116 11.83 -14.13 -11.38
CA LYS A 116 11.11 -15.21 -10.69
C LYS A 116 10.10 -14.72 -9.65
N ASP A 117 10.31 -13.53 -9.10
CA ASP A 117 9.45 -12.93 -8.06
C ASP A 117 8.48 -11.89 -8.66
N LYS A 118 8.46 -11.79 -10.00
CA LYS A 118 7.64 -10.85 -10.76
C LYS A 118 6.57 -11.55 -11.58
N LYS A 119 5.44 -10.88 -11.74
CA LYS A 119 4.40 -11.18 -12.71
C LYS A 119 4.04 -9.90 -13.45
N SER A 120 4.20 -9.89 -14.78
CA SER A 120 3.97 -8.70 -15.62
C SER A 120 4.79 -7.47 -15.19
N ASP A 121 6.06 -7.70 -14.83
CA ASP A 121 7.03 -6.70 -14.35
C ASP A 121 6.71 -6.06 -12.98
N MET A 122 5.76 -6.63 -12.25
CA MET A 122 5.42 -6.23 -10.87
C MET A 122 5.62 -7.39 -9.91
N SER A 123 5.83 -7.12 -8.64
CA SER A 123 5.83 -8.13 -7.59
C SER A 123 4.45 -8.81 -7.52
N ILE A 124 4.42 -10.08 -7.10
CA ILE A 124 3.17 -10.83 -6.88
C ILE A 124 2.14 -10.06 -6.03
N PRO A 125 2.50 -9.41 -4.90
CA PRO A 125 1.54 -8.64 -4.11
C PRO A 125 0.98 -7.43 -4.87
N HIS A 126 1.80 -6.67 -5.58
CA HIS A 126 1.32 -5.53 -6.37
C HIS A 126 0.44 -5.97 -7.53
N TYR A 127 0.80 -7.07 -8.22
CA TYR A 127 -0.04 -7.67 -9.25
C TYR A 127 -1.42 -8.02 -8.70
N ASN A 128 -1.49 -8.70 -7.55
CA ASN A 128 -2.76 -9.08 -6.92
C ASN A 128 -3.56 -7.85 -6.47
N ALA A 129 -2.92 -6.81 -5.97
CA ALA A 129 -3.59 -5.57 -5.59
C ALA A 129 -4.27 -4.89 -6.78
N VAL A 130 -3.56 -4.76 -7.91
CA VAL A 130 -4.13 -4.15 -9.12
C VAL A 130 -5.28 -4.98 -9.68
N HIS A 131 -5.16 -6.31 -9.69
CA HIS A 131 -6.24 -7.19 -10.15
C HIS A 131 -7.44 -7.18 -9.20
N SER A 132 -7.21 -7.06 -7.89
CA SER A 132 -8.29 -6.94 -6.90
C SER A 132 -9.04 -5.62 -7.05
N ALA A 133 -8.32 -4.53 -7.30
CA ALA A 133 -8.90 -3.22 -7.60
C ALA A 133 -9.72 -3.26 -8.91
N ALA A 134 -9.18 -3.86 -9.96
CA ALA A 134 -9.88 -4.02 -11.23
C ALA A 134 -11.16 -4.85 -11.09
N LYS A 135 -11.10 -5.95 -10.33
CA LYS A 135 -12.25 -6.81 -10.00
C LYS A 135 -13.33 -6.08 -9.20
N ALA A 136 -12.95 -5.20 -8.27
CA ALA A 136 -13.91 -4.38 -7.54
C ALA A 136 -14.74 -3.53 -8.53
N MET A 137 -14.07 -2.87 -9.47
CA MET A 137 -14.69 -2.02 -10.51
C MET A 137 -15.35 -2.80 -11.67
N GLY A 138 -15.15 -4.11 -11.75
CA GLY A 138 -15.61 -4.92 -12.89
C GLY A 138 -14.90 -4.58 -14.20
N ILE A 139 -13.64 -4.13 -14.13
CA ILE A 139 -12.82 -3.79 -15.29
C ILE A 139 -11.90 -4.97 -15.60
N ASP A 140 -12.06 -5.57 -16.77
CA ASP A 140 -11.23 -6.70 -17.21
C ASP A 140 -10.10 -6.26 -18.17
N ARG A 141 -10.20 -5.08 -18.80
CA ARG A 141 -9.20 -4.56 -19.75
C ARG A 141 -8.76 -3.16 -19.36
N TRP A 142 -7.47 -2.92 -19.13
CA TRP A 142 -6.94 -1.61 -18.73
C TRP A 142 -5.44 -1.48 -19.02
#